data_AF-A0A158J9V6-F1
#
_entry.id   AF-A0A158J9V6-F1
#
_cell.length_a   1.000
_cell.length_b   1.000
_cell.length_c   1.000
_cell.angle_alpha   90.00
_cell.angle_beta   90.00
_cell.angle_gamma   90.00
#
_symmetry.space_group_name_H-M   'P 1'
#
loop_
_entity.id
_entity.type
_entity.pdbx_description
1 polymer ?
#
loop_
_entity_poly.entity_id
_entity_poly.type
_entity_poly.pdbx_seq_one_letter_code
_entity_poly.pdbx_strand_id
1 'polypeptide(L)'
;MKYLSDKVGIADVILLDGFDAFGLPASLSSQRFYDCCHAALRDDGVLVANLLNNDAQLVTYFGRIRRACDGNVFRTVVRHEGNTIAIGVKGRNVPDWHDLYARAEAVTASMGLDLYRYVKKMERHHRADPVSRYPRSGKLAFERDI
;
A
#
# COMPACT_ATOMS: atom_id res chain seq x y z
N MET A 1 2.83 -18.47 -7.45
CA MET A 1 3.12 -17.04 -7.75
C MET A 1 4.42 -16.98 -8.55
N LYS A 2 4.35 -17.03 -9.89
CA LYS A 2 5.53 -17.25 -10.77
C LYS A 2 5.98 -15.99 -11.53
N TYR A 3 5.10 -15.01 -11.71
CA TYR A 3 5.37 -13.88 -12.61
C TYR A 3 6.36 -12.85 -12.05
N LEU A 4 6.23 -12.48 -10.78
CA LEU A 4 7.06 -11.45 -10.13
C LEU A 4 8.32 -12.00 -9.45
N SER A 5 8.48 -13.31 -9.34
CA SER A 5 9.50 -13.94 -8.50
C SER A 5 10.94 -13.54 -8.84
N ASP A 6 11.21 -13.26 -10.12
CA ASP A 6 12.55 -12.94 -10.64
C ASP A 6 12.61 -11.55 -11.28
N LYS A 7 11.64 -10.68 -10.97
CA LYS A 7 11.55 -9.33 -11.55
C LYS A 7 12.12 -8.30 -10.59
N VAL A 8 13.03 -7.48 -11.09
CA VAL A 8 13.63 -6.37 -10.33
C VAL A 8 13.55 -5.10 -11.17
N GLY A 9 13.03 -4.02 -10.61
CA GLY A 9 13.06 -2.69 -11.25
C GLY A 9 12.34 -2.59 -12.60
N ILE A 10 11.27 -3.35 -12.80
CA ILE A 10 10.56 -3.42 -14.09
C ILE A 10 9.36 -2.47 -14.19
N ALA A 11 8.84 -1.97 -13.07
CA ALA A 11 7.61 -1.19 -13.03
C ALA A 11 7.73 0.04 -12.13
N ASP A 12 7.18 1.18 -12.56
CA ASP A 12 7.05 2.36 -11.69
C ASP A 12 5.87 2.22 -10.73
N VAL A 13 4.80 1.56 -11.19
CA VAL A 13 3.58 1.33 -10.40
C VAL A 13 3.13 -0.12 -10.58
N ILE A 14 2.74 -0.75 -9.48
CA ILE A 14 2.03 -2.03 -9.47
C ILE A 14 0.65 -1.78 -8.88
N LEU A 15 -0.40 -2.06 -9.64
CA LEU A 15 -1.78 -2.08 -9.16
C LEU A 15 -2.17 -3.52 -8.81
N LEU A 16 -2.47 -3.77 -7.55
CA LEU A 16 -3.00 -5.02 -7.05
C LEU A 16 -4.50 -4.89 -6.84
N ASP A 17 -5.26 -5.44 -7.78
CA ASP A 17 -6.72 -5.52 -7.75
C ASP A 17 -7.16 -6.90 -8.23
N GLY A 18 -6.95 -7.91 -7.40
CA GLY A 18 -7.18 -9.31 -7.75
C GLY A 18 -7.94 -10.02 -6.64
N PHE A 19 -9.24 -10.20 -6.82
CA PHE A 19 -10.12 -10.92 -5.90
C PHE A 19 -10.70 -12.16 -6.59
N ASP A 20 -10.92 -13.21 -5.81
CA ASP A 20 -11.78 -14.34 -6.18
C ASP A 20 -13.09 -14.32 -5.37
N ALA A 21 -13.90 -15.37 -5.48
CA ALA A 21 -15.18 -15.48 -4.77
C ALA A 21 -15.04 -15.48 -3.22
N PHE A 22 -13.83 -15.67 -2.69
CA PHE A 22 -13.52 -15.78 -1.27
C PHE A 22 -12.67 -14.61 -0.75
N GLY A 23 -12.33 -13.64 -1.61
CA GLY A 23 -11.56 -12.46 -1.22
C GLY A 23 -10.19 -12.41 -1.91
N LEU A 24 -9.20 -11.83 -1.22
CA LEU A 24 -7.84 -11.69 -1.75
C LEU A 24 -7.12 -13.05 -1.63
N PRO A 25 -6.72 -13.71 -2.74
CA PRO A 25 -6.14 -15.05 -2.67
C PRO A 25 -4.88 -15.11 -1.81
N ALA A 26 -4.57 -16.25 -1.19
CA ALA A 26 -3.34 -16.42 -0.40
C ALA A 26 -2.07 -16.15 -1.22
N SER A 27 -2.08 -16.53 -2.50
CA SER A 27 -0.99 -16.21 -3.43
C SER A 27 -0.86 -14.71 -3.72
N LEU A 28 -1.97 -13.98 -3.55
CA LEU A 28 -2.22 -12.53 -3.52
C LEU A 28 -1.62 -11.75 -2.35
N SER A 29 -1.43 -12.42 -1.22
CA SER A 29 -1.47 -11.74 0.09
C SER A 29 -0.40 -12.17 1.07
N SER A 30 0.48 -13.11 0.69
CA SER A 30 1.62 -13.54 1.51
C SER A 30 2.68 -12.44 1.68
N GLN A 31 3.52 -12.52 2.72
CA GLN A 31 4.65 -11.59 2.88
C GLN A 31 5.57 -11.64 1.67
N ARG A 32 5.94 -12.85 1.24
CA ARG A 32 6.76 -13.09 0.04
C ARG A 32 6.18 -12.44 -1.21
N PHE A 33 4.84 -12.44 -1.36
CA PHE A 33 4.21 -11.78 -2.49
C PHE A 33 4.51 -10.29 -2.51
N TYR A 34 4.32 -9.61 -1.38
CA TYR A 34 4.60 -8.18 -1.28
C TYR A 34 6.08 -7.85 -1.39
N ASP A 35 6.98 -8.71 -0.89
CA ASP A 35 8.42 -8.55 -1.07
C ASP A 35 8.82 -8.66 -2.55
N CYS A 36 8.20 -9.58 -3.31
CA CYS A 36 8.39 -9.67 -4.75
C CYS A 36 7.83 -8.44 -5.49
N CYS A 37 6.66 -7.92 -5.09
CA CYS A 37 6.14 -6.66 -5.62
C CYS A 37 7.13 -5.52 -5.38
N HIS A 38 7.65 -5.40 -4.16
CA HIS A 38 8.66 -4.41 -3.81
C HIS A 38 9.94 -4.57 -4.66
N ALA A 39 10.46 -5.79 -4.82
CA ALA A 39 11.62 -6.02 -5.69
C ALA A 39 11.36 -5.58 -7.14
N ALA A 40 10.19 -5.89 -7.68
CA ALA A 40 9.80 -5.58 -9.05
C ALA A 40 9.60 -4.08 -9.33
N LEU A 41 9.33 -3.26 -8.31
CA LEU A 41 9.24 -1.81 -8.45
C LEU A 41 10.62 -1.19 -8.78
N ARG A 42 10.64 -0.13 -9.60
CA ARG A 42 11.79 0.77 -9.73
C ARG A 42 12.00 1.57 -8.45
N ASP A 43 13.16 2.22 -8.36
CA ASP A 43 13.39 3.20 -7.30
C ASP A 43 12.30 4.27 -7.35
N ASP A 44 11.79 4.65 -6.17
CA ASP A 44 10.63 5.53 -6.00
C ASP A 44 9.30 5.00 -6.57
N GLY A 45 9.24 3.73 -6.97
CA GLY A 45 8.01 3.09 -7.43
C GLY A 45 6.99 2.85 -6.31
N VAL A 46 5.74 2.61 -6.71
CA VAL A 46 4.58 2.52 -5.82
C VAL A 46 3.77 1.24 -6.03
N LEU A 47 3.47 0.52 -4.95
CA LEU A 47 2.46 -0.53 -4.90
C LEU A 47 1.14 0.07 -4.44
N VAL A 48 0.06 -0.12 -5.21
CA VAL A 48 -1.30 0.28 -4.85
C VAL A 48 -2.16 -0.98 -4.74
N ALA A 49 -2.64 -1.30 -3.54
CA ALA A 49 -3.45 -2.49 -3.28
C ALA A 49 -4.88 -2.12 -2.89
N ASN A 50 -5.84 -2.68 -3.61
CA ASN A 50 -7.26 -2.64 -3.26
C ASN A 50 -7.56 -3.74 -2.24
N LEU A 51 -7.90 -3.37 -1.01
CA LEU A 51 -8.17 -4.31 0.09
C LEU A 51 -9.63 -4.20 0.54
N LEU A 52 -10.29 -5.35 0.66
CA LEU A 52 -11.67 -5.42 1.13
C LEU A 52 -11.76 -4.99 2.61
N ASN A 53 -12.61 -4.01 2.91
CA ASN A 53 -12.61 -3.36 4.22
C ASN A 53 -13.20 -4.21 5.36
N ASN A 54 -14.11 -5.13 5.04
CA ASN A 54 -14.71 -6.06 6.00
C ASN A 54 -14.00 -7.43 6.05
N ASP A 55 -12.85 -7.55 5.40
CA ASP A 55 -12.03 -8.76 5.47
C ASP A 55 -11.37 -8.88 6.84
N ALA A 56 -11.53 -10.03 7.50
CA ALA A 56 -10.91 -10.32 8.79
C ALA A 56 -9.37 -10.23 8.76
N GLN A 57 -8.75 -10.37 7.59
CA GLN A 57 -7.31 -10.31 7.38
C GLN A 57 -6.81 -8.94 6.92
N LEU A 58 -7.66 -7.91 6.84
CA LEU A 58 -7.27 -6.56 6.39
C LEU A 58 -6.03 -6.03 7.13
N VAL A 59 -6.01 -6.15 8.46
CA VAL A 59 -4.89 -5.70 9.31
C VAL A 59 -3.61 -6.47 8.96
N THR A 60 -3.73 -7.78 8.74
CA THR A 60 -2.61 -8.65 8.33
C THR A 60 -2.04 -8.23 6.98
N TYR A 61 -2.91 -8.00 5.97
CA TYR A 61 -2.48 -7.59 4.63
C TYR A 61 -1.79 -6.22 4.66
N PHE A 62 -2.38 -5.25 5.35
CA PHE A 62 -1.79 -3.93 5.51
C PHE A 62 -0.43 -4.00 6.23
N GLY A 63 -0.31 -4.82 7.29
CA GLY A 63 0.93 -5.04 8.01
C GLY A 63 2.04 -5.67 7.13
N ARG A 64 1.69 -6.59 6.23
CA ARG A 64 2.64 -7.20 5.30
C ARG A 64 3.15 -6.20 4.24
N ILE A 65 2.26 -5.41 3.65
CA ILE A 65 2.61 -4.33 2.72
C ILE A 65 3.52 -3.33 3.42
N ARG A 66 3.16 -2.93 4.65
CA ARG A 66 3.98 -2.01 5.47
C ARG A 66 5.39 -2.53 5.69
N ARG A 67 5.56 -3.82 6.00
CA ARG A 67 6.88 -4.43 6.16
C ARG A 67 7.67 -4.47 4.85
N ALA A 68 7.02 -4.79 3.74
CA ALA A 68 7.68 -4.87 2.43
C ALA A 68 8.18 -3.49 1.94
N CYS A 69 7.51 -2.39 2.34
CA CYS A 69 7.85 -1.03 1.96
C CYS A 69 8.52 -0.21 3.08
N ASP A 70 9.26 -0.87 3.99
CA ASP A 70 10.04 -0.21 5.06
C ASP A 70 9.25 0.80 5.93
N GLY A 71 7.94 0.57 6.10
CA GLY A 71 7.05 1.47 6.84
C GLY A 71 6.47 2.63 6.03
N ASN A 72 6.91 2.84 4.79
CA ASN A 72 6.47 3.92 3.90
C ASN A 72 5.12 3.58 3.26
N VAL A 73 4.07 3.61 4.08
CA VAL A 73 2.71 3.31 3.65
C VAL A 73 1.72 4.41 3.97
N PHE A 74 0.78 4.58 3.05
CA PHE A 74 -0.42 5.36 3.23
C PHE A 74 -1.65 4.48 3.08
N ARG A 75 -2.78 4.93 3.63
CA ARG A 75 -4.09 4.31 3.36
C ARG A 75 -5.19 5.33 3.25
N THR A 76 -6.16 5.07 2.40
CA THR A 76 -7.41 5.81 2.33
C THR A 76 -8.58 4.86 2.17
N VAL A 77 -9.74 5.24 2.66
CA VAL A 77 -10.96 4.43 2.62
C VAL A 77 -11.96 5.06 1.66
N VAL A 78 -12.45 4.27 0.70
CA VAL A 78 -13.53 4.68 -0.21
C VAL A 78 -14.82 4.91 0.58
N ARG A 79 -15.74 5.77 0.12
CA ARG A 79 -16.93 6.18 0.91
C ARG A 79 -17.75 4.96 1.42
N HIS A 80 -18.47 5.17 2.53
CA HIS A 80 -19.47 4.22 3.08
C HIS A 80 -18.97 2.78 3.22
N GLU A 81 -17.92 2.57 4.01
CA GLU A 81 -17.38 1.22 4.28
C GLU A 81 -16.82 0.48 3.04
N GLY A 82 -16.58 1.21 1.95
CA GLY A 82 -15.91 0.69 0.76
C GLY A 82 -14.45 0.30 1.04
N ASN A 83 -13.79 -0.21 0.02
CA ASN A 83 -12.46 -0.79 0.14
C ASN A 83 -11.41 0.19 0.70
N THR A 84 -10.43 -0.38 1.39
CA THR A 84 -9.21 0.30 1.80
C THR A 84 -8.22 0.24 0.65
N ILE A 85 -7.75 1.39 0.20
CA ILE A 85 -6.63 1.49 -0.73
C ILE A 85 -5.36 1.66 0.09
N ALA A 86 -4.49 0.66 0.06
CA ALA A 86 -3.16 0.71 0.66
C ALA A 86 -2.13 1.11 -0.40
N ILE A 87 -1.24 2.04 -0.05
CA ILE A 87 -0.23 2.58 -0.96
C ILE A 87 1.13 2.41 -0.29
N GLY A 88 2.02 1.61 -0.86
CA GLY A 88 3.38 1.37 -0.38
C GLY A 88 4.43 1.97 -1.32
N VAL A 89 5.37 2.74 -0.77
CA VAL A 89 6.43 3.41 -1.54
C VAL A 89 7.76 2.71 -1.28
N LYS A 90 8.44 2.26 -2.35
CA LYS A 90 9.74 1.57 -2.26
C LYS A 90 10.89 2.49 -1.89
N GLY A 91 10.88 3.70 -2.44
CA GLY A 91 11.98 4.63 -2.35
C GLY A 91 12.03 5.44 -1.04
N ARG A 92 13.12 6.20 -0.89
CA ARG A 92 13.28 7.17 0.20
C ARG A 92 12.54 8.47 -0.07
N ASN A 93 12.20 8.75 -1.33
CA ASN A 93 11.47 9.94 -1.73
C ASN A 93 9.97 9.74 -1.48
N VAL A 94 9.61 9.59 -0.20
CA VAL A 94 8.20 9.57 0.22
C VAL A 94 7.67 11.00 0.15
N PRO A 95 6.60 11.26 -0.62
CA PRO A 95 6.07 12.61 -0.76
C PRO A 95 5.50 13.09 0.57
N ASP A 96 5.70 14.37 0.87
CA ASP A 96 5.05 14.98 2.02
C ASP A 96 3.59 15.35 1.72
N TRP A 97 2.86 15.76 2.75
CA TRP A 97 1.44 16.11 2.61
C TRP A 97 1.22 17.34 1.73
N HIS A 98 2.14 18.31 1.74
CA HIS A 98 2.03 19.51 0.93
C HIS A 98 2.09 19.17 -0.56
N ASP A 99 3.06 18.35 -0.96
CA ASP A 99 3.21 17.86 -2.34
C ASP A 99 1.99 17.05 -2.78
N LEU A 100 1.47 16.17 -1.90
CA LEU A 100 0.29 15.36 -2.18
C LEU A 100 -0.96 16.23 -2.38
N TYR A 101 -1.17 17.27 -1.57
CA TYR A 101 -2.28 18.20 -1.73
C TYR A 101 -2.15 19.00 -3.03
N ALA A 102 -0.97 19.58 -3.31
CA ALA A 102 -0.73 20.34 -4.53
C ALA A 102 -0.98 19.48 -5.79
N ARG A 103 -0.53 18.23 -5.78
CA ARG A 103 -0.77 17.29 -6.89
C ARG A 103 -2.24 16.92 -7.02
N ALA A 104 -2.94 16.68 -5.90
CA ALA A 104 -4.35 16.35 -5.91
C ALA A 104 -5.20 17.50 -6.45
N GLU A 105 -4.89 18.75 -6.11
CA GLU A 105 -5.57 19.93 -6.67
C GLU A 105 -5.37 20.04 -8.19
N ALA A 106 -4.14 19.88 -8.67
CA ALA A 106 -3.84 19.92 -10.09
C ALA A 106 -4.58 18.83 -10.90
N VAL A 107 -4.67 17.61 -10.36
CA VAL A 107 -5.42 16.52 -11.01
C VAL A 107 -6.94 16.73 -10.90
N THR A 108 -7.42 17.25 -9.78
CA THR A 108 -8.86 17.59 -9.61
C THR A 108 -9.29 18.63 -10.64
N ALA A 109 -8.48 19.67 -10.84
CA ALA A 109 -8.75 20.73 -11.82
C ALA A 109 -8.75 20.22 -13.28
N SER A 110 -7.92 19.23 -13.61
CA SER A 110 -7.78 18.71 -14.97
C SER A 110 -8.73 17.56 -15.31
N MET A 111 -9.13 16.73 -14.33
CA MET A 111 -9.90 15.51 -14.56
C MET A 111 -11.27 15.47 -13.86
N GLY A 112 -11.57 16.45 -13.01
CA GLY A 112 -12.83 16.49 -12.24
C GLY A 112 -12.93 15.44 -11.13
N LEU A 113 -11.85 14.72 -10.85
CA LEU A 113 -11.77 13.73 -9.76
C LEU A 113 -11.43 14.44 -8.44
N ASP A 114 -12.27 14.35 -7.43
CA ASP A 114 -12.03 14.94 -6.08
C ASP A 114 -10.95 14.15 -5.30
N LEU A 115 -9.72 14.15 -5.82
CA LEU A 115 -8.56 13.50 -5.19
C LEU A 115 -8.13 14.22 -3.91
N TYR A 116 -8.40 15.53 -3.82
CA TYR A 116 -8.12 16.33 -2.63
C TYR A 116 -8.79 15.73 -1.40
N ARG A 117 -10.06 15.34 -1.51
CA ARG A 117 -10.78 14.65 -0.43
C ARG A 117 -10.10 13.36 0.01
N TYR A 118 -9.53 12.59 -0.93
CA TYR A 118 -8.86 11.33 -0.61
C TYR A 118 -7.49 11.53 0.05
N VAL A 119 -6.72 12.55 -0.37
CA VAL A 119 -5.49 12.96 0.32
C VAL A 119 -5.80 13.42 1.74
N LYS A 120 -6.86 14.22 1.92
CA LYS A 120 -7.31 14.65 3.26
C LYS A 120 -7.68 13.49 4.18
N LYS A 121 -8.32 12.44 3.64
CA LYS A 121 -8.59 11.22 4.40
C LYS A 121 -7.31 10.47 4.73
N MET A 122 -6.41 10.35 3.76
CA MET A 122 -5.13 9.67 3.88
C MET A 122 -4.29 10.27 5.00
N GLU A 123 -4.22 11.60 5.08
CA GLU A 123 -3.53 12.32 6.15
C GLU A 123 -4.15 12.04 7.54
N ARG A 124 -5.47 12.07 7.64
CA ARG A 124 -6.16 11.73 8.91
C ARG A 124 -5.85 10.30 9.35
N HIS A 125 -5.91 9.33 8.42
CA HIS A 125 -5.60 7.94 8.73
C HIS A 125 -4.14 7.75 9.15
N HIS A 126 -3.21 8.46 8.51
CA HIS A 126 -1.80 8.42 8.87
C HIS A 126 -1.55 9.00 10.26
N ARG A 127 -2.17 10.13 10.61
CA ARG A 127 -2.05 10.76 11.94
C ARG A 127 -2.71 9.94 13.05
N ALA A 128 -3.81 9.24 12.75
CA ALA A 128 -4.54 8.42 13.70
C ALA A 128 -3.94 7.01 13.88
N ASP A 129 -2.97 6.61 13.05
CA ASP A 129 -2.34 5.30 13.14
C ASP A 129 -1.38 5.26 14.36
N PRO A 130 -1.66 4.44 15.41
CA PRO A 130 -0.82 4.36 16.61
C PRO A 130 0.62 3.89 16.28
N VAL A 131 0.80 3.32 15.08
CA VAL A 131 2.00 2.62 14.61
C VAL A 131 2.98 3.54 13.88
N SER A 132 2.75 4.86 13.83
CA SER A 132 3.83 5.85 13.53
C SER A 132 5.03 5.73 14.50
N ARG A 133 4.90 4.93 15.57
CA ARG A 133 5.88 4.68 16.64
C ARG A 133 6.63 3.35 16.54
N TYR A 134 6.38 2.49 15.54
CA TYR A 134 7.13 1.24 15.38
C TYR A 134 8.51 1.48 14.74
N PRO A 135 9.59 0.85 15.23
CA PRO A 135 10.93 1.13 14.75
C PRO A 135 11.08 0.71 13.28
N ARG A 136 11.85 1.50 12.51
CA ARG A 136 12.45 1.04 11.25
C ARG A 136 13.20 -0.25 11.55
N SER A 137 12.98 -1.27 10.73
CA SER A 137 13.38 -2.66 10.95
C SER A 137 14.74 -2.82 11.63
N GLY A 138 14.71 -3.43 12.82
CA GLY A 138 15.87 -4.01 13.49
C GLY A 138 15.45 -5.33 14.11
N LYS A 139 15.93 -6.44 13.52
CA LYS A 139 15.73 -7.86 13.86
C LYS A 139 14.41 -8.51 13.42
N LEU A 140 14.59 -9.41 12.43
CA LEU A 140 13.68 -10.49 12.06
C LEU A 140 13.35 -11.34 13.30
N ALA A 141 12.08 -11.38 13.70
CA ALA A 141 11.55 -12.49 14.48
C ALA A 141 11.08 -13.55 13.46
N PHE A 142 11.73 -14.71 13.52
CA PHE A 142 11.25 -15.92 12.85
C PHE A 142 9.86 -16.27 13.42
N GLU A 143 8.83 -16.26 12.58
CA GLU A 143 7.59 -16.95 12.86
C GLU A 143 7.47 -18.11 11.88
N ARG A 144 7.32 -19.31 12.45
CA ARG A 144 7.23 -20.58 11.75
C ARG A 144 5.82 -20.75 11.20
N ASP A 145 5.72 -21.02 9.90
CA ASP A 145 4.50 -21.47 9.24
C ASP A 145 4.09 -22.86 9.79
N ILE A 146 2.78 -23.02 10.06
CA ILE A 146 2.04 -24.28 9.94
C ILE A 146 1.01 -24.07 8.85
#